data_AF-A0A1V5K0Y0-F1
#
_entry.id   AF-A0A1V5K0Y0-F1
#
_cell.length_a   1.000
_cell.length_b   1.000
_cell.length_c   1.000
_cell.angle_alpha   90.00
_cell.angle_beta   90.00
_cell.angle_gamma   90.00
#
_symmetry.space_group_name_H-M   'P 1'
#
loop_
_entity.id
_entity.type
_entity.pdbx_description
1 polymer ?
#
loop_
_entity_poly.entity_id
_entity_poly.type
_entity_poly.pdbx_seq_one_letter_code
_entity_poly.pdbx_strand_id
1 'polypeptide(L)' 'MTGGGPNGATRVISLIVWETAFVFMKMGRAAAMCVLLFLALLIITVLQKKWLLNSDY' A
#
# COMPACT_ATOMS: atom_id res chain seq x y z
N MET A 1 -26.14 -1.67 -0.13
CA MET A 1 -25.55 -2.02 1.18
C MET A 1 -24.15 -1.44 1.22
N THR A 2 -24.02 -0.33 1.96
CA THR A 2 -22.82 0.37 2.51
C THR A 2 -21.54 0.46 1.67
N GLY A 3 -21.62 1.01 0.46
CA GLY A 3 -20.48 1.31 -0.43
C GLY A 3 -19.54 2.45 0.02
N GLY A 4 -19.28 2.56 1.32
CA GLY A 4 -18.36 3.53 1.92
C GLY A 4 -18.90 4.97 1.97
N GLY A 5 -18.51 5.70 3.01
CA GLY A 5 -18.86 7.12 3.20
C GLY A 5 -18.26 8.05 2.14
N PRO A 6 -18.64 9.34 2.16
CA PRO A 6 -18.35 10.28 1.09
C PRO A 6 -16.85 10.32 0.84
N ASN A 7 -16.46 10.04 -0.40
CA ASN A 7 -15.10 10.12 -0.90
C ASN A 7 -14.18 8.90 -0.66
N GLY A 8 -14.71 7.70 -0.39
CA GLY A 8 -13.89 6.48 -0.42
C GLY A 8 -12.69 6.49 0.54
N ALA A 9 -12.76 7.32 1.58
CA ALA A 9 -11.67 7.62 2.51
C ALA A 9 -11.14 6.41 3.29
N THR A 10 -11.84 5.28 3.21
CA THR A 10 -11.50 4.02 3.88
C THR A 10 -11.00 2.94 2.93
N ARG A 11 -10.81 3.23 1.63
CA ARG A 11 -10.19 2.27 0.69
C ARG A 11 -8.70 2.18 0.97
N VAL A 12 -8.32 1.19 1.76
CA VAL A 12 -6.91 0.81 1.97
C VAL A 12 -6.34 0.34 0.62
N ILE A 13 -5.07 0.65 0.34
CA ILE A 13 -4.41 0.26 -0.92
C ILE A 13 -4.47 -1.27 -1.12
N SER A 14 -4.45 -2.04 -0.03
CA SER A 14 -4.70 -3.50 -0.04
C SER A 14 -6.06 -3.90 -0.66
N LEU A 15 -7.13 -3.14 -0.39
CA LEU A 15 -8.45 -3.40 -0.95
C LEU A 15 -8.48 -3.17 -2.48
N ILE A 16 -7.78 -2.14 -2.94
CA ILE A 16 -7.68 -1.79 -4.37
C ILE A 16 -6.88 -2.86 -5.13
N VAL A 17 -5.80 -3.35 -4.52
CA VAL A 17 -5.00 -4.46 -5.06
C VAL A 17 -5.85 -5.73 -5.15
N TRP A 18 -6.62 -6.06 -4.11
CA TRP A 18 -7.48 -7.25 -4.10
C TRP A 18 -8.57 -7.17 -5.17
N GLU A 19 -9.26 -6.03 -5.31
CA GLU A 19 -10.21 -5.83 -6.40
C GLU A 19 -9.53 -5.97 -7.78
N THR A 20 -8.33 -5.39 -7.95
CA THR A 20 -7.61 -5.47 -9.23
C THR A 20 -7.14 -6.89 -9.57
N ALA A 21 -6.71 -7.66 -8.57
CA ALA A 21 -6.24 -9.02 -8.73
C ALA A 21 -7.38 -10.00 -9.02
N PHE A 22 -8.47 -9.92 -8.25
CA PHE A 22 -9.53 -10.93 -8.26
C PHE A 22 -10.80 -10.51 -9.01
N VAL A 23 -11.17 -9.22 -9.01
CA VAL A 23 -12.37 -8.74 -9.72
C VAL A 23 -12.05 -8.48 -11.19
N PHE A 24 -10.94 -7.79 -11.46
CA PHE A 24 -10.53 -7.48 -12.84
C PHE A 24 -9.67 -8.58 -13.47
N MET A 25 -9.29 -9.63 -12.72
CA MET A 25 -8.39 -10.71 -13.16
C MET A 25 -7.06 -10.20 -13.75
N LYS A 26 -6.65 -8.96 -13.40
CA LYS A 26 -5.43 -8.31 -13.89
C LYS A 26 -4.29 -8.53 -12.91
N MET A 27 -3.95 -9.80 -12.70
CA MET A 27 -2.90 -10.24 -11.77
C MET A 27 -1.57 -9.50 -11.98
N GLY A 28 -1.15 -9.29 -13.23
CA GLY A 28 0.10 -8.56 -13.52
C GLY A 28 0.09 -7.09 -13.08
N ARG A 29 -1.04 -6.38 -13.22
CA ARG A 29 -1.16 -4.99 -12.75
C ARG A 29 -1.26 -4.92 -11.22
N ALA A 30 -1.98 -5.86 -10.61
CA ALA A 30 -2.06 -5.96 -9.15
C ALA A 30 -0.68 -6.26 -8.54
N ALA A 31 0.11 -7.14 -9.16
CA ALA A 31 1.47 -7.43 -8.73
C ALA A 31 2.38 -6.18 -8.80
N ALA A 32 2.30 -5.39 -9.86
CA ALA A 32 3.04 -4.13 -9.96
C ALA A 32 2.67 -3.13 -8.85
N MET A 33 1.38 -3.03 -8.50
CA MET A 33 0.91 -2.21 -7.38
C MET A 33 1.47 -2.69 -6.03
N CYS A 34 1.52 -4.01 -5.79
CA CYS A 34 2.16 -4.59 -4.60
C CYS A 34 3.65 -4.28 -4.52
N VAL A 35 4.38 -4.41 -5.63
CA VAL A 35 5.83 -4.14 -5.68
C VAL A 35 6.12 -2.67 -5.39
N LEU A 36 5.33 -1.74 -5.93
CA LEU A 36 5.44 -0.32 -5.63
C LEU A 36 5.15 -0.01 -4.16
N LEU A 37 4.10 -0.61 -3.60
CA LEU A 37 3.79 -0.52 -2.17
C LEU A 37 4.95 -1.03 -1.31
N PHE A 38 5.51 -2.17 -1.66
CA PHE A 38 6.63 -2.77 -0.96
C PHE A 38 7.86 -1.86 -1.00
N LEU A 39 8.19 -1.29 -2.16
CA LEU A 39 9.26 -0.31 -2.31
C LEU A 39 9.03 0.94 -1.45
N ALA A 40 7.81 1.47 -1.44
CA ALA A 40 7.47 2.62 -0.59
C ALA A 40 7.65 2.30 0.90
N LEU A 41 7.16 1.14 1.34
CA LEU A 41 7.34 0.67 2.72
C LEU A 41 8.82 0.43 3.06
N LEU A 42 9.61 -0.11 2.14
CA LEU A 42 11.04 -0.34 2.32
C LEU A 42 11.76 1.00 2.50
N ILE A 43 11.49 2.00 1.65
CA ILE A 43 12.06 3.34 1.78
C ILE A 43 11.70 3.95 3.13
N ILE A 44 10.43 3.90 3.52
CA ILE A 44 9.96 4.40 4.83
C ILE A 44 10.67 3.67 5.96
N THR A 45 10.79 2.34 5.89
CA THR A 45 11.44 1.52 6.93
C THR A 45 12.93 1.84 7.04
N VAL A 46 13.63 2.03 5.93
CA VAL A 46 15.06 2.41 5.91
C VAL A 46 15.25 3.81 6.45
N LEU A 47 14.40 4.76 6.05
CA LEU A 47 14.42 6.13 6.57
C LEU A 47 14.13 6.14 8.08
N GLN A 48 13.07 5.46 8.52
CA GLN A 48 12.71 5.29 9.92
C GLN A 48 13.88 4.68 10.71
N LYS A 49 14.52 3.64 10.19
CA LYS A 49 15.68 3.01 10.83
C LYS A 49 16.86 3.98 10.94
N LYS A 50 17.20 4.71 9.87
CA LYS A 50 18.28 5.71 9.92
C LYS A 50 17.97 6.85 10.88
N TRP A 51 16.73 7.32 10.93
CA TRP A 51 16.32 8.43 11.79
C TRP A 51 16.26 8.00 13.26
N LEU A 52 15.72 6.82 13.54
CA LEU A 52 15.65 6.25 14.88
C LEU A 52 17.04 5.93 15.44
N LEU A 53 17.91 5.24 14.67
CA LEU A 53 19.29 5.01 15.10
C LEU A 53 20.10 6.29 15.27
N ASN A 54 19.79 7.36 14.52
CA ASN A 54 20.49 8.65 14.62
C ASN A 54 19.97 9.55 15.74
N SER A 55 18.83 9.21 16.33
CA SER A 55 18.26 9.92 17.48
C SER A 55 18.87 9.47 18.82
N ASP A 56 19.68 8.41 18.81
CA ASP A 56 20.26 7.80 20.00
C ASP A 56 21.73 8.24 20.26
N TYR A 57 22.17 9.40 19.73
CA TYR A 57 23.48 10.02 20.03
C TYR A 57 23.34 11.39 20.70
#